data_AF-A0A7S4DDY5-F1
#
_entry.id   AF-A0A7S4DDY5-F1
#
_cell.length_a   1.000
_cell.length_b   1.000
_cell.length_c   1.000
_cell.angle_alpha   90.00
_cell.angle_beta   90.00
_cell.angle_gamma   90.00
#
_symmetry.space_group_name_H-M   'P 1'
#
loop_
_entity.id
_entity.type
_entity.pdbx_description
1 polymer ?
#
loop_
_entity_poly.entity_id
_entity_poly.type
_entity_poly.pdbx_seq_one_letter_code
_entity_poly.pdbx_strand_id
1 'polypeptide(L)'
;MRPVGETKQRDPKAKDTQHVGFGKRLMARAEEISREGGFSRIAVIAGIGTREYYRKRGYHLEGTYMVKELPSLVLGLELKSWYIICALIILVASVLLGQTPGVLRS
;
A
#
# COMPACT_ATOMS: atom_id res chain seq x y z
N MET A 1 52.50 -17.12 32.44
CA MET A 1 51.02 -17.21 32.52
C MET A 1 50.45 -15.83 32.19
N ARG A 2 49.76 -15.63 31.06
CA ARG A 2 49.06 -14.36 30.75
C ARG A 2 47.59 -14.51 31.15
N PRO A 3 46.96 -13.54 31.85
CA PRO A 3 45.53 -13.63 32.13
C PRO A 3 44.72 -13.41 30.84
N VAL A 4 43.72 -14.27 30.68
CA VAL A 4 42.81 -14.37 29.54
C VAL A 4 41.74 -13.29 29.63
N GLY A 5 41.62 -12.51 28.55
CA GLY A 5 40.37 -11.92 28.05
C GLY A 5 39.58 -11.03 29.01
N GLU A 6 39.83 -9.73 28.95
CA GLU A 6 38.89 -8.71 29.42
C GLU A 6 37.50 -8.93 28.79
N THR A 7 36.52 -9.32 29.61
CA THR A 7 35.10 -9.29 29.25
C THR A 7 34.70 -7.85 28.99
N LYS A 8 34.65 -7.49 27.70
CA LYS A 8 34.09 -6.26 27.17
C LYS A 8 32.74 -5.99 27.84
N GLN A 9 32.72 -4.99 28.73
CA GLN A 9 31.51 -4.50 29.39
C GLN A 9 30.45 -4.23 28.31
N ARG A 10 29.33 -4.95 28.37
CA ARG A 10 28.19 -4.69 27.48
C ARG A 10 27.55 -3.38 27.92
N ASP A 11 27.76 -2.33 27.12
CA ASP A 11 27.08 -1.05 27.25
C ASP A 11 25.56 -1.25 27.46
N PRO A 12 24.97 -0.74 28.55
CA PRO A 12 23.52 -0.80 28.76
C PRO A 12 22.75 0.15 27.83
N LYS A 13 23.46 1.00 27.07
CA LYS A 13 22.91 1.98 26.12
C LYS A 13 22.46 1.40 24.77
N ALA A 14 22.61 0.09 24.53
CA ALA A 14 22.08 -0.55 23.33
C ALA A 14 20.60 -0.98 23.45
N LYS A 15 19.92 -0.63 24.55
CA LYS A 15 18.51 -1.00 24.79
C LYS A 15 17.50 0.04 24.31
N ASP A 16 17.89 1.30 24.08
CA ASP A 16 16.95 2.39 23.78
C ASP A 16 16.86 2.78 22.29
N THR A 17 17.71 2.25 21.42
CA THR A 17 17.59 2.53 19.97
C THR A 17 16.55 1.63 19.28
N GLN A 18 15.96 0.68 20.02
CA GLN A 18 14.78 -0.07 19.57
C GLN A 18 13.50 0.75 19.77
N HIS A 19 13.48 1.99 19.27
CA HIS A 19 12.21 2.68 19.04
C HIS A 19 11.50 1.96 17.89
N VAL A 20 10.61 1.05 18.30
CA VAL A 20 9.76 0.08 17.59
C VAL A 20 8.97 0.64 16.38
N GLY A 21 9.11 1.93 16.04
CA GLY A 21 8.35 2.64 15.03
C GLY A 21 8.97 2.69 13.62
N PHE A 22 10.30 2.70 13.48
CA PHE A 22 10.92 2.96 12.17
C PHE A 22 10.68 1.84 11.15
N GLY A 23 10.82 0.57 11.56
CA GLY A 23 10.53 -0.57 10.68
C GLY A 23 9.08 -0.56 10.19
N LYS A 24 8.12 -0.19 11.05
CA LYS A 24 6.71 -0.05 10.66
C LYS A 24 6.51 1.07 9.64
N ARG A 25 7.14 2.23 9.85
CA ARG A 25 7.04 3.38 8.92
C ARG A 25 7.66 3.07 7.56
N LEU A 26 8.81 2.40 7.54
CA LEU A 26 9.45 1.98 6.30
C LEU A 26 8.60 0.97 5.52
N MET A 27 8.01 -0.01 6.21
CA MET A 27 7.09 -0.94 5.57
C MET A 27 5.84 -0.24 5.03
N ALA A 28 5.25 0.69 5.78
CA ALA A 28 4.11 1.46 5.29
C ALA A 28 4.47 2.27 4.03
N ARG A 29 5.65 2.89 3.99
CA ARG A 29 6.11 3.63 2.81
C ARG A 29 6.42 2.71 1.64
N ALA A 30 6.96 1.52 1.88
CA ALA A 30 7.18 0.51 0.84
C ALA A 30 5.83 0.04 0.24
N GLU A 31 4.83 -0.25 1.08
CA GLU A 31 3.48 -0.61 0.63
C GLU A 31 2.80 0.51 -0.17
N GLU A 32 3.08 1.78 0.15
CA GLU A 32 2.61 2.94 -0.62
C GLU A 32 3.29 3.05 -1.98
N ILE A 33 4.62 3.00 -2.03
CA ILE A 33 5.39 3.04 -3.29
C ILE A 33 4.99 1.86 -4.21
N SER A 34 4.80 0.66 -3.66
CA SER A 34 4.34 -0.49 -4.43
C SER A 34 2.92 -0.30 -4.99
N ARG A 35 2.02 0.34 -4.24
CA ARG A 35 0.68 0.69 -4.74
C ARG A 35 0.72 1.75 -5.84
N GLU A 36 1.54 2.79 -5.67
CA GLU A 36 1.75 3.84 -6.67
C GLU A 36 2.34 3.25 -7.98
N GLY A 37 3.23 2.26 -7.86
CA GLY A 37 3.80 1.54 -8.99
C GLY A 37 2.87 0.52 -9.66
N GLY A 38 1.62 0.37 -9.20
CA GLY A 38 0.66 -0.57 -9.78
C GLY A 38 0.91 -2.04 -9.45
N PHE A 39 1.75 -2.34 -8.44
CA PHE A 39 1.99 -3.71 -8.00
C PHE A 39 0.82 -4.24 -7.17
N SER A 40 0.42 -5.48 -7.43
CA SER A 40 -0.66 -6.16 -6.71
C SER A 40 -0.21 -6.89 -5.44
N ARG A 41 1.09 -7.11 -5.28
CA ARG A 41 1.67 -7.89 -4.17
C ARG A 41 3.02 -7.33 -3.74
N ILE A 42 3.35 -7.50 -2.47
CA ILE A 42 4.67 -7.19 -1.89
C ILE A 42 5.24 -8.43 -1.21
N ALA A 43 6.53 -8.70 -1.43
CA ALA A 43 7.26 -9.83 -0.86
C ALA A 43 8.45 -9.33 -0.03
N VAL A 44 8.61 -9.86 1.18
CA VAL A 44 9.66 -9.47 2.12
C VAL A 44 10.56 -10.67 2.42
N ILE A 45 11.87 -10.49 2.27
CA ILE A 45 12.88 -11.49 2.67
C ILE A 45 12.98 -11.45 4.19
N ALA A 46 12.36 -12.43 4.86
CA ALA A 46 12.35 -12.53 6.32
C ALA A 46 13.05 -13.82 6.77
N GLY A 47 14.07 -13.66 7.63
CA GLY A 47 14.69 -14.79 8.32
C GLY A 47 13.69 -15.52 9.22
N ILE A 48 13.96 -16.79 9.51
CA ILE A 48 13.04 -17.68 10.26
C ILE A 48 12.55 -17.04 11.57
N GLY A 49 13.43 -16.38 12.31
CA GLY A 49 13.11 -15.72 13.58
C GLY A 49 12.30 -14.42 13.49
N THR A 50 12.15 -13.81 12.31
CA THR A 50 11.38 -12.55 12.14
C THR A 50 10.02 -12.76 11.49
N ARG A 51 9.71 -13.98 11.03
CA ARG A 51 8.44 -14.31 10.36
C ARG A 51 7.21 -13.99 11.20
N GLU A 52 7.28 -14.21 12.51
CA GLU A 52 6.15 -13.96 13.41
C GLU A 52 5.78 -12.46 13.47
N TYR A 53 6.77 -11.56 13.36
CA TYR A 53 6.53 -10.12 13.31
C TYR A 53 5.69 -9.71 12.10
N TYR A 54 5.95 -10.33 10.94
CA TYR A 54 5.22 -10.09 9.70
C TYR A 54 3.86 -10.80 9.67
N ARG A 55 3.76 -12.01 10.24
CA ARG A 55 2.48 -12.73 10.39
C ARG A 55 1.45 -11.90 11.16
N LYS A 56 1.86 -11.25 12.25
CA LYS A 56 0.99 -10.34 13.03
C LYS A 56 0.50 -9.13 12.22
N ARG A 57 1.12 -8.82 11.07
CA ARG A 57 0.77 -7.71 10.17
C ARG A 57 0.00 -8.16 8.93
N GLY A 58 -0.46 -9.40 8.88
CA GLY A 58 -1.24 -9.94 7.76
C GLY A 58 -0.39 -10.42 6.57
N TYR A 59 0.92 -10.59 6.75
CA TYR A 59 1.74 -11.26 5.76
C TYR A 59 1.63 -12.78 5.94
N HIS A 60 1.53 -13.51 4.84
CA HIS A 60 1.56 -14.96 4.81
C HIS A 60 2.93 -15.46 4.32
N LEU A 61 3.29 -16.69 4.67
CA LEU A 61 4.53 -17.30 4.22
C LEU A 61 4.30 -17.96 2.87
N GLU A 62 5.04 -17.53 1.85
CA GLU A 62 5.05 -18.13 0.52
C GLU A 62 6.50 -18.53 0.20
N GLY A 63 6.79 -19.82 0.33
CA GLY A 63 8.16 -20.34 0.19
C GLY A 63 9.11 -19.77 1.24
N THR A 64 10.12 -19.03 0.79
CA THR A 64 11.12 -18.35 1.64
C THR A 64 10.76 -16.90 1.97
N TYR A 65 9.68 -16.37 1.39
CA TYR A 65 9.29 -14.96 1.47
C TYR A 65 8.01 -14.76 2.29
N MET A 66 7.88 -13.59 2.90
CA MET A 66 6.63 -13.14 3.52
C MET A 66 5.89 -12.25 2.53
N VAL A 67 4.72 -12.69 2.08
CA VAL A 67 3.94 -12.03 1.02
C VAL A 67 2.69 -11.38 1.62
N LYS A 68 2.31 -10.23 1.07
CA LYS A 68 1.04 -9.55 1.37
C LYS A 68 0.46 -9.00 0.08
N GLU A 69 -0.84 -9.15 -0.08
CA GLU A 69 -1.56 -8.56 -1.20
C GLU A 69 -1.80 -7.07 -0.95
N LEU A 70 -1.53 -6.27 -1.97
CA LEU A 70 -1.80 -4.84 -1.95
C LEU A 70 -3.05 -4.59 -2.78
N PRO A 71 -4.12 -4.01 -2.20
CA PRO A 71 -5.29 -3.64 -2.97
C PRO A 71 -4.86 -2.58 -3.99
N SER A 72 -4.75 -3.00 -5.25
CA SER A 72 -4.44 -2.13 -6.37
C SER A 72 -5.66 -1.26 -6.65
N LEU A 73 -5.67 -0.04 -6.13
CA LEU A 73 -6.66 1.00 -6.48
C LEU A 73 -6.64 1.37 -7.98
N VAL A 74 -5.64 0.89 -8.72
CA VAL A 74 -5.41 1.19 -10.12
C VAL A 74 -6.36 0.44 -11.08
N LEU A 75 -6.86 -0.75 -10.71
CA LEU A 75 -7.71 -1.55 -11.62
C LEU A 75 -9.10 -0.95 -11.87
N GLY A 76 -9.55 0.00 -11.05
CA GLY A 76 -10.87 0.61 -11.19
C GLY A 76 -10.93 1.91 -11.98
N LEU A 77 -9.79 2.50 -12.36
CA LEU A 77 -9.75 3.88 -12.90
C LEU A 77 -9.88 3.96 -14.42
N GLU A 78 -9.40 2.96 -15.16
CA GLU A 78 -9.51 2.93 -16.63
C GLU A 78 -10.99 2.78 -17.08
N LEU A 79 -11.71 1.81 -16.52
CA LEU A 79 -13.10 1.52 -16.91
C LEU A 79 -14.09 2.57 -16.39
N LYS A 80 -13.83 3.18 -15.23
CA LYS A 80 -14.68 4.25 -14.68
C LYS A 80 -14.56 5.54 -15.47
N SER A 81 -13.41 5.81 -16.09
CA SER A 81 -13.22 7.02 -16.88
C SER A 81 -14.15 7.04 -18.10
N TRP A 82 -14.32 5.91 -18.79
CA TRP A 82 -15.29 5.78 -19.88
C TRP A 82 -16.73 6.04 -19.43
N TYR A 83 -17.13 5.49 -18.27
CA TYR A 83 -18.47 5.70 -17.72
C TYR A 83 -18.74 7.18 -17.39
N ILE A 84 -17.76 7.88 -16.82
CA ILE A 84 -17.87 9.32 -16.53
C ILE A 84 -17.99 10.13 -17.82
N ILE A 85 -17.18 9.81 -18.84
CA ILE A 85 -17.26 10.47 -20.15
C ILE A 85 -18.65 10.26 -20.78
N CYS A 86 -19.17 9.03 -20.79
CA CYS A 86 -20.51 8.74 -21.29
C CYS A 86 -21.59 9.50 -20.50
N ALA A 87 -21.53 9.50 -19.17
CA ALA A 87 -22.49 10.22 -18.33
C ALA A 87 -22.46 11.74 -18.58
N LEU A 88 -21.28 12.32 -18.82
CA LEU A 88 -21.11 13.74 -19.11
C LEU A 88 -21.65 14.10 -20.50
N ILE A 89 -21.42 13.23 -21.49
CA ILE A 89 -22.02 13.37 -22.84
C ILE A 89 -23.55 13.28 -22.78
N ILE A 90 -24.09 12.29 -22.06
CA ILE A 90 -25.54 12.12 -21.88
C ILE A 90 -26.15 13.33 -21.16
N LEU A 91 -25.49 13.85 -20.11
CA LEU A 91 -25.93 15.03 -19.38
C LEU A 91 -25.98 16.27 -20.29
N VAL A 92 -24.92 16.50 -21.08
CA VAL A 92 -24.84 17.62 -22.02
C VAL A 92 -25.90 17.51 -23.11
N ALA A 93 -26.13 16.31 -23.66
CA ALA A 93 -27.20 16.06 -24.62
C ALA A 93 -28.59 16.35 -24.04
N SER A 94 -28.83 15.92 -22.79
CA SER A 94 -30.08 16.21 -22.06
C SER A 94 -30.33 17.71 -21.89
N VAL A 95 -29.29 18.49 -21.57
CA VAL A 95 -29.39 19.94 -21.38
C VAL A 95 -29.60 20.67 -22.70
N LEU A 96 -28.95 20.22 -23.78
CA LEU A 96 -29.12 20.80 -25.12
C LEU A 96 -30.50 20.49 -25.72
N LEU A 97 -31.06 19.31 -25.46
CA LEU A 97 -32.39 18.92 -25.92
C LEU A 97 -33.53 19.46 -25.03
N GLY A 98 -33.20 19.89 -23.80
CA GLY A 98 -34.15 20.34 -22.78
C GLY A 98 -34.55 21.82 -22.84
N GLN A 99 -33.98 22.63 -23.75
CA GLN A 99 -34.42 24.02 -23.97
C GLN A 99 -35.17 24.19 -25.30
N THR A 100 -36.35 23.59 -25.43
CA THR A 100 -37.41 24.12 -26.31
C THR A 100 -38.79 24.12 -25.63
N PRO A 101 -38.99 24.87 -24.52
CA PRO A 101 -40.35 25.25 -24.12
C PRO A 101 -40.81 26.37 -25.05
N GLY A 102 -41.30 26.04 -26.24
CA GLY A 102 -41.74 27.07 -27.18
C GLY A 102 -42.10 26.60 -28.57
N VAL A 103 -43.08 25.71 -28.72
CA VAL A 103 -43.92 25.72 -29.95
C VAL A 103 -45.38 25.67 -29.53
N LEU A 104 -45.98 26.86 -29.65
CA LEU A 104 -47.39 27.21 -29.62
C LEU A 104 -48.31 26.06 -30.11
N ARG A 105 -49.22 25.59 -29.26
CA ARG A 105 -50.47 24.98 -29.72
C ARG A 105 -51.59 26.01 -29.52
N SER A 106 -51.99 26.58 -30.65
CA SER A 106 -53.30 27.21 -30.89
C SER A 106 -54.43 26.22 -30.63
#